data_AF-A0A935XG56-F1
#
_entry.id   AF-A0A935XG56-F1
#
_cell.length_a   1.000
_cell.length_b   1.000
_cell.length_c   1.000
_cell.angle_alpha   90.00
_cell.angle_beta   90.00
_cell.angle_gamma   90.00
#
_symmetry.space_group_name_H-M   'P 1'
#
loop_
_entity.id
_entity.type
_entity.pdbx_description
1 polymer ?
#
loop_
_entity_poly.entity_id
_entity_poly.type
_entity_poly.pdbx_seq_one_letter_code
_entity_poly.pdbx_strand_id
1 'polypeptide(L)'
;MIAKEMVARDVSVRQVARQLGVDESSLRYRLGRAADAPDGRQDRPSVLDGWDQRVDAVLARFDDPRLRGEGDAAVDATVVHGVLQREFGFTGSYQSVRRYLQRRFPVPQQAVRRV
;
A
#
# COMPACT_ATOMS: atom_id res chain seq x y z
N MET A 1 12.62 -6.89 19.07
CA MET A 1 11.17 -7.13 19.30
C MET A 1 11.10 -7.95 20.55
N ILE A 2 10.46 -7.45 21.60
CA ILE A 2 10.46 -8.07 22.93
C ILE A 2 10.12 -9.57 22.87
N ALA A 3 9.15 -9.96 22.03
CA ALA A 3 8.80 -11.37 21.84
C ALA A 3 9.94 -12.26 21.28
N LYS A 4 10.75 -11.74 20.33
CA LYS A 4 11.93 -12.46 19.82
C LYS A 4 12.99 -12.63 20.89
N GLU A 5 13.21 -11.60 21.71
CA GLU A 5 14.17 -11.63 22.81
C GLU A 5 13.76 -12.61 23.92
N MET A 6 12.46 -12.68 24.23
CA MET A 6 11.93 -13.65 25.20
C MET A 6 12.10 -15.09 24.71
N VAL A 7 11.79 -15.36 23.44
CA VAL A 7 12.02 -16.68 22.84
C VAL A 7 13.51 -17.04 22.79
N ALA A 8 14.38 -16.08 22.49
CA ALA A 8 15.83 -16.28 22.54
C ALA A 8 16.37 -16.56 23.96
N ARG A 9 15.62 -16.16 25.00
CA ARG A 9 15.86 -16.50 26.41
C ARG A 9 15.15 -17.78 26.85
N ASP A 10 14.81 -18.64 25.89
CA ASP A 10 14.21 -19.96 26.10
C ASP A 10 12.79 -19.93 26.71
N VAL A 11 12.09 -18.78 26.65
CA VAL A 11 10.68 -18.71 27.01
C VAL A 11 9.84 -19.33 25.89
N SER A 12 9.00 -20.30 26.23
CA SER A 12 8.12 -20.95 25.24
C SER A 12 7.21 -19.93 24.52
N VAL A 13 7.02 -20.12 23.21
CA VAL A 13 6.18 -19.25 22.38
C VAL A 13 4.76 -19.11 22.93
N ARG A 14 4.19 -20.20 23.46
CA ARG A 14 2.88 -20.21 24.12
C ARG A 14 2.82 -19.26 25.32
N GLN A 15 3.86 -19.23 26.16
CA GLN A 15 3.93 -18.35 27.31
C GLN A 15 4.07 -16.89 26.90
N VAL A 16 4.90 -16.60 25.89
CA VAL A 16 5.03 -15.26 25.32
C VAL A 16 3.71 -14.76 24.74
N ALA A 17 2.99 -15.61 24.00
CA ALA A 17 1.68 -15.27 23.42
C ALA A 17 0.66 -14.90 24.52
N ARG A 18 0.59 -15.72 25.58
CA ARG A 18 -0.27 -15.47 26.74
C ARG A 18 0.06 -14.16 27.45
N GLN A 19 1.34 -13.86 27.64
CA GLN A 19 1.78 -12.62 28.30
C GLN A 19 1.49 -11.37 27.46
N LEU A 20 1.54 -11.50 26.14
CA LEU A 20 1.23 -10.41 25.20
C LEU A 20 -0.27 -10.30 24.87
N GLY A 21 -1.10 -11.21 25.36
CA GLY A 21 -2.54 -11.23 25.07
C GLY A 21 -2.88 -11.52 23.61
N VAL A 22 -2.01 -12.23 22.90
CA VAL A 22 -2.20 -12.61 21.49
C VAL A 22 -2.37 -14.13 21.37
N ASP A 23 -2.94 -14.58 20.26
CA ASP A 23 -2.97 -16.00 19.98
C ASP A 23 -1.57 -16.51 19.58
N GLU A 24 -1.30 -17.77 19.93
CA GLU A 24 0.00 -18.37 19.68
C GLU A 24 0.32 -18.47 18.17
N SER A 25 -0.69 -18.65 17.32
CA SER A 25 -0.51 -18.78 15.88
C SER A 25 -0.04 -17.47 15.23
N SER A 26 -0.58 -16.34 15.66
CA SER A 26 -0.16 -14.99 15.27
C SER A 26 1.25 -14.71 15.73
N LEU A 27 1.61 -15.14 16.93
CA LEU A 27 2.97 -14.98 17.42
C LEU A 27 3.97 -15.84 16.61
N ARG A 28 3.66 -17.12 16.36
CA ARG A 28 4.49 -17.98 15.50
C ARG A 28 4.63 -17.41 14.09
N TYR A 29 3.53 -16.95 13.50
CA TYR A 29 3.53 -16.28 12.19
C TYR A 29 4.46 -15.06 12.20
N ARG A 30 4.37 -14.22 13.23
CA ARG A 30 5.19 -13.01 13.36
C ARG A 30 6.67 -13.32 13.60
N LEU A 31 6.99 -14.36 14.37
CA LEU A 31 8.37 -14.79 14.65
C LEU A 31 9.04 -15.42 13.43
N GLY A 32 8.30 -16.23 12.66
CA GLY A 32 8.79 -16.86 11.43
C GLY A 32 8.92 -15.91 10.23
N ARG A 33 8.34 -14.70 10.32
CA ARG A 33 8.44 -13.67 9.29
C ARG A 33 9.69 -12.80 9.51
N ALA A 34 10.47 -12.57 8.45
CA ALA A 34 11.55 -11.59 8.48
C ALA A 34 10.99 -10.19 8.83
N ALA A 35 11.76 -9.39 9.56
CA ALA A 35 11.30 -8.07 10.02
C ALA A 35 10.91 -7.17 8.84
N ASP A 36 11.68 -7.26 7.76
CA ASP A 36 11.54 -6.48 6.53
C ASP A 36 10.82 -7.22 5.41
N ALA A 37 10.17 -8.36 5.72
CA ALA A 37 9.41 -9.08 4.70
C ALA A 37 8.26 -8.18 4.19
N PRO A 38 8.24 -7.81 2.89
CA PRO A 38 7.25 -6.92 2.34
C PRO A 38 5.84 -7.47 2.57
N ASP A 39 4.84 -6.61 2.70
CA ASP A 39 3.45 -7.08 2.78
C ASP A 39 3.11 -7.76 1.45
N GLY A 40 2.72 -9.04 1.47
CA GLY A 40 2.39 -9.80 0.25
C GLY A 40 1.19 -9.23 -0.52
N ARG A 41 0.52 -8.22 0.04
CA ARG A 41 -0.52 -7.44 -0.65
C ARG A 41 0.04 -6.33 -1.54
N GLN A 42 1.30 -5.92 -1.36
CA GLN A 42 1.93 -4.84 -2.13
C GLN A 42 2.25 -5.28 -3.56
N ASP A 43 2.68 -6.52 -3.73
CA ASP A 43 3.12 -7.06 -5.03
C ASP A 43 2.00 -7.76 -5.82
N ARG A 44 0.77 -7.75 -5.31
CA ARG A 44 -0.35 -8.40 -6.01
C ARG A 44 -0.67 -7.63 -7.30
N PRO A 45 -0.85 -8.32 -8.44
CA PRO A 45 -1.23 -7.68 -9.68
C PRO A 45 -2.46 -6.77 -9.50
N SER A 46 -2.37 -5.55 -10.02
CA SER A 46 -3.50 -4.63 -10.05
C SER A 46 -4.33 -4.86 -11.30
N VAL A 47 -5.63 -4.57 -11.23
CA VAL A 47 -6.50 -4.52 -12.42
C VAL A 47 -6.02 -3.47 -13.43
N LEU A 48 -5.19 -2.53 -12.97
CA LEU A 48 -4.56 -1.48 -13.79
C LEU A 48 -3.17 -1.87 -14.32
N ASP A 49 -2.69 -3.10 -14.09
CA ASP A 49 -1.46 -3.55 -14.74
C ASP A 49 -1.67 -3.54 -16.26
N GLY A 50 -0.80 -2.83 -17.00
CA GLY A 50 -0.96 -2.61 -18.45
C GLY A 50 -1.85 -1.43 -18.87
N TRP A 51 -2.38 -0.67 -17.91
CA TRP A 51 -3.15 0.55 -18.18
C TRP A 51 -2.29 1.83 -18.17
N ASP A 52 -0.98 1.71 -17.98
CA ASP A 52 -0.07 2.84 -17.73
C ASP A 52 -0.20 3.95 -18.79
N GLN A 53 -0.18 3.58 -20.08
CA GLN A 53 -0.32 4.54 -21.18
C GLN A 53 -1.66 5.28 -21.18
N ARG A 54 -2.75 4.61 -20.79
CA ARG A 54 -4.09 5.20 -20.74
C ARG A 54 -4.23 6.13 -19.54
N VAL A 55 -3.69 5.71 -18.40
CA VAL A 55 -3.62 6.57 -17.21
C VAL A 55 -2.78 7.81 -17.50
N ASP A 56 -1.64 7.67 -18.19
CA ASP A 56 -0.77 8.80 -18.55
C ASP A 56 -1.45 9.76 -19.51
N ALA A 57 -2.18 9.25 -20.51
CA ALA A 57 -2.98 10.09 -21.40
C ALA A 57 -4.04 10.90 -20.64
N VAL A 58 -4.71 10.29 -19.66
CA VAL A 58 -5.68 11.00 -18.81
C VAL A 58 -4.98 12.04 -17.94
N LEU A 59 -3.91 11.69 -17.24
CA LEU A 59 -3.17 12.62 -16.38
C LEU A 59 -2.58 13.80 -17.18
N ALA A 60 -2.02 13.53 -18.36
CA ALA A 60 -1.47 14.56 -19.25
C ALA A 60 -2.56 15.50 -19.78
N ARG A 61 -3.76 14.97 -20.08
CA ARG A 61 -4.90 15.79 -20.52
C ARG A 61 -5.32 16.84 -19.49
N PHE A 62 -5.15 16.55 -18.20
CA PHE A 62 -5.47 17.46 -17.10
C PHE A 62 -4.25 18.18 -16.53
N ASP A 63 -3.12 18.11 -17.22
CA ASP A 63 -1.84 18.68 -16.81
C ASP A 63 -1.41 18.30 -15.39
N ASP A 64 -1.60 17.03 -15.00
CA ASP A 64 -1.28 16.58 -13.66
C ASP A 64 0.24 16.73 -13.38
N PRO A 65 0.62 17.52 -12.35
CA PRO A 65 2.02 17.84 -12.09
C PRO A 65 2.82 16.62 -11.59
N ARG A 66 2.15 15.54 -11.14
CA ARG A 66 2.81 14.28 -10.80
C ARG A 66 3.58 13.67 -11.96
N LEU A 67 3.18 13.93 -13.22
CA LEU A 67 3.92 13.49 -14.40
C LEU A 67 5.27 14.22 -14.57
N ARG A 68 5.40 15.43 -13.99
CA ARG A 68 6.62 16.25 -14.01
C ARG A 68 7.44 16.13 -12.72
N GLY A 69 6.93 15.42 -11.71
CA GLY A 69 7.56 15.30 -10.40
C GLY A 69 7.27 16.46 -9.45
N GLU A 70 6.27 17.30 -9.75
CA GLU A 70 5.85 18.45 -8.94
C GLU A 70 4.55 18.09 -8.19
N GLY A 71 4.49 18.33 -6.87
CA GLY A 71 3.83 17.35 -5.97
C GLY A 71 2.60 17.74 -5.15
N ASP A 72 2.06 18.96 -5.21
CA ASP A 72 1.04 19.39 -4.23
C ASP A 72 -0.41 19.42 -4.75
N ALA A 73 -0.63 19.61 -6.05
CA ALA A 73 -1.96 19.75 -6.64
C ALA A 73 -2.21 18.68 -7.72
N ALA A 74 -2.78 17.56 -7.34
CA ALA A 74 -2.98 16.46 -8.27
C ALA A 74 -4.44 16.23 -8.65
N VAL A 75 -4.64 15.65 -9.83
CA VAL A 75 -5.97 15.29 -10.33
C VAL A 75 -6.60 14.26 -9.39
N ASP A 76 -7.86 14.49 -9.05
CA ASP A 76 -8.62 13.57 -8.21
C ASP A 76 -8.75 12.22 -8.91
N ALA A 77 -8.50 11.13 -8.17
CA ALA A 77 -8.66 9.76 -8.67
C ALA A 77 -10.07 9.48 -9.23
N THR A 78 -11.07 10.24 -8.81
CA THR A 78 -12.46 10.16 -9.29
C THR A 78 -12.57 10.63 -10.72
N VAL A 79 -11.86 11.71 -11.08
CA VAL A 79 -11.78 12.22 -12.45
C VAL A 79 -11.08 11.20 -13.33
N VAL A 80 -9.94 10.68 -12.87
CA VAL A 80 -9.18 9.65 -13.60
C VAL A 80 -10.03 8.41 -13.83
N HIS A 81 -10.69 7.90 -12.79
CA HIS A 81 -11.58 6.74 -12.89
C HIS A 81 -12.75 6.96 -13.87
N GLY A 82 -13.40 8.13 -13.79
CA GLY A 82 -14.52 8.47 -14.68
C GLY A 82 -14.11 8.52 -16.16
N VAL A 83 -12.95 9.11 -16.47
CA VAL A 83 -12.44 9.17 -17.85
C VAL A 83 -12.02 7.78 -18.33
N LEU A 84 -11.30 7.01 -17.51
CA LEU A 84 -10.94 5.63 -17.84
C LEU A 84 -12.17 4.75 -18.12
N GLN A 85 -13.23 4.90 -17.33
CA GLN A 85 -14.46 4.15 -17.52
C GLN A 85 -15.20 4.58 -18.80
N ARG A 86 -15.36 5.88 -19.02
CA ARG A 86 -16.14 6.44 -20.14
C ARG A 86 -15.45 6.30 -21.49
N GLU A 87 -14.14 6.54 -21.55
CA GLU A 87 -13.40 6.64 -22.82
C GLU A 87 -12.61 5.37 -23.15
N PHE A 88 -12.19 4.62 -22.14
CA PHE A 88 -11.31 3.45 -22.31
C PHE A 88 -11.96 2.12 -21.88
N GLY A 89 -13.22 2.14 -21.42
CA GLY A 89 -13.95 0.94 -21.02
C GLY A 89 -13.44 0.28 -19.75
N PHE A 90 -12.80 1.04 -18.85
CA PHE A 90 -12.29 0.48 -17.61
C PHE A 90 -13.41 -0.04 -16.70
N THR A 91 -13.30 -1.31 -16.30
CA THR A 91 -14.30 -2.01 -15.45
C THR A 91 -13.88 -2.13 -13.98
N GLY A 92 -12.67 -1.69 -13.64
CA GLY A 92 -12.17 -1.73 -12.26
C GLY A 92 -12.83 -0.66 -11.37
N SER A 93 -12.62 -0.83 -10.07
CA SER A 93 -13.18 0.09 -9.07
C SER A 93 -12.38 1.38 -8.92
N TYR A 94 -13.02 2.44 -8.45
CA TYR A 94 -12.34 3.67 -8.04
C TYR A 94 -11.16 3.41 -7.09
N GLN A 95 -11.33 2.51 -6.11
CA GLN A 95 -10.25 2.18 -5.15
C GLN A 95 -9.03 1.55 -5.84
N SER A 96 -9.21 0.82 -6.95
CA SER A 96 -8.09 0.30 -7.72
C SER A 96 -7.27 1.42 -8.38
N VAL A 97 -7.93 2.44 -8.95
CA VAL A 97 -7.29 3.64 -9.51
C VAL A 97 -6.57 4.43 -8.43
N ARG A 98 -7.23 4.70 -7.31
CA ARG A 98 -6.62 5.40 -6.18
C ARG A 98 -5.37 4.70 -5.66
N ARG A 99 -5.43 3.38 -5.44
CA ARG A 99 -4.27 2.59 -4.98
C ARG A 99 -3.16 2.59 -6.03
N TYR A 100 -3.49 2.44 -7.30
CA TYR A 100 -2.51 2.50 -8.39
C TYR A 100 -1.78 3.85 -8.41
N LEU A 101 -2.51 4.96 -8.33
CA LEU A 101 -1.92 6.31 -8.29
C LEU A 101 -1.04 6.52 -7.05
N GLN A 102 -1.47 6.04 -5.87
CA GLN A 102 -0.66 6.12 -4.65
C GLN A 102 0.62 5.29 -4.70
N ARG A 103 0.58 4.11 -5.35
CA ARG A 103 1.76 3.26 -5.54
C ARG A 103 2.74 3.89 -6.53
N ARG A 104 2.23 4.50 -7.60
CA ARG A 104 3.03 5.10 -8.68
C ARG A 104 3.60 6.47 -8.31
N PHE A 105 2.84 7.27 -7.57
CA PHE A 105 3.22 8.61 -7.13
C PHE A 105 3.15 8.70 -5.60
N PRO A 106 4.11 8.08 -4.88
CA PRO A 106 4.13 8.11 -3.43
C PRO A 106 4.37 9.54 -2.94
N VAL A 107 3.41 10.10 -2.22
CA VAL A 107 3.61 11.37 -1.51
C VAL A 107 4.45 11.08 -0.27
N PRO A 108 5.54 11.82 -0.02
CA PRO A 108 6.31 11.66 1.21
C PRO A 108 5.38 11.89 2.41
N GLN A 109 5.21 10.86 3.25
CA GLN A 109 4.41 10.99 4.46
C GLN A 109 5.11 11.98 5.39
N GLN A 110 4.55 13.19 5.53
CA GLN A 110 4.99 14.09 6.58
C GLN A 110 4.69 13.41 7.93
N ALA A 111 5.74 13.17 8.71
CA ALA A 111 5.58 12.60 10.04
C ALA A 111 4.72 13.55 10.89
N VAL A 112 3.50 13.13 11.20
CA VAL A 112 2.64 13.88 12.11
C VAL A 112 3.28 13.81 13.48
N ARG A 113 3.87 14.92 13.96
CA ARG A 113 4.24 15.06 15.36
C ARG A 113 2.95 15.01 16.18
N ARG A 114 2.74 13.91 16.90
CA ARG A 114 1.76 13.88 17.99
C ARG A 114 2.33 14.77 19.10
N VAL A 115 1.66 15.88 19.36
CA VAL A 115 1.89 16.75 20.52
C VAL A 115 0.99 16.27 21.65
#